data_AF-A0A351F2J2-F1
#
_entry.id   AF-A0A351F2J2-F1
#
_cell.length_a   1.000
_cell.length_b   1.000
_cell.length_c   1.000
_cell.angle_alpha   90.00
_cell.angle_beta   90.00
_cell.angle_gamma   90.00
#
_symmetry.space_group_name_H-M   'P 1'
#
loop_
_entity.id
_entity.type
_entity.pdbx_description
1 polymer ?
#
loop_
_entity_poly.entity_id
_entity_poly.type
_entity_poly.pdbx_seq_one_letter_code
_entity_poly.pdbx_strand_id
1 'polypeptide(L)'
;LTLIIACTSKDEKSGETDQHYVIARDFTPEAMMKRVPELADYASLIEGSLSKKPPVLSLNEAELTDANQRKAQELALMNKDFLRDVYHKDSGEPLRNEIMSIRPAEASELPDGINCPEGSCYRVFLYHYYSNSASIAFVDVSSDKVLTVKRQIDVKAELNKRLHDLAIEIALHSDEVLDALQIKAEDLDEVREELQISMVETKCERSKHLCTGPAFYYKKSNRMVWSIVDLTDWKLIGLVWQKNESKDFKLTENELQNEYFMSHFCEIDSDTSFGNWKLKFRIMGSDGMEVLDVKYKDKMVIKSTKIVDWHVSYLNKKEVGYSDAIGCPMFSAAAVVAFKGPEVEKINGANGSGYALVQDFRSPIWPAMCNYRYQNRLEFYDDGSFRIMGVNHGQGCNDSAVYKPIFRIDLDLGDGPELFSQWDGKSWKQWETEQWTDQNEGRFSPEGYWFRMTNEQGSGYYIVPDRGQYGKAGRGDAAFAYVSKFKKDVDEGTTDLPTIGDCCRYDYQQGPEQYIQPAEKLSREKLILWYVPRMYNDKRPGKEYCWSKMVADKGKLSVKTWPGSVGPMFVPIKK
;
A
#
# COMPACT_ATOMS: atom_id res chain seq x y z
N LEU A 1 -36.29 21.63 -39.58
CA LEU A 1 -35.46 22.56 -40.35
C LEU A 1 -34.66 23.38 -39.33
N THR A 2 -33.63 22.87 -38.67
CA THR A 2 -32.38 22.26 -39.14
C THR A 2 -31.65 23.16 -40.13
N LEU A 3 -30.72 23.97 -39.60
CA LEU A 3 -29.59 24.48 -40.37
C LEU A 3 -28.31 23.98 -39.69
N ILE A 4 -27.58 23.20 -40.47
CA ILE A 4 -26.31 22.55 -40.19
C ILE A 4 -25.21 23.61 -40.35
N ILE A 5 -24.30 23.72 -39.37
CA ILE A 5 -22.96 24.26 -39.61
C ILE A 5 -21.97 23.16 -39.28
N ALA A 6 -21.43 22.58 -40.36
CA ALA A 6 -20.31 21.67 -40.33
C ALA A 6 -19.02 22.48 -40.21
N CYS A 7 -18.19 22.18 -39.22
CA CYS A 7 -16.77 22.47 -39.26
C CYS A 7 -16.03 21.15 -39.49
N THR A 8 -15.66 20.91 -40.74
CA THR A 8 -14.66 19.92 -41.13
C THR A 8 -13.27 20.51 -40.90
N SER A 9 -12.52 20.01 -39.91
CA SER A 9 -11.06 20.12 -39.91
C SER A 9 -10.48 18.84 -40.48
N LYS A 10 -9.91 18.94 -41.68
CA LYS A 10 -9.07 17.90 -42.30
C LYS A 10 -7.71 17.87 -41.59
N ASP A 11 -7.35 16.68 -41.14
CA ASP A 11 -6.02 16.07 -41.10
C ASP A 11 -4.81 17.00 -40.88
N GLU A 12 -4.39 17.11 -39.63
CA GLU A 12 -2.96 17.14 -39.30
C GLU A 12 -2.63 15.91 -38.46
N LYS A 13 -1.83 15.02 -39.06
CA LYS A 13 -1.26 13.83 -38.43
C LYS A 13 -0.35 14.24 -37.27
N SER A 14 -0.92 14.27 -36.08
CA SER A 14 -0.17 14.10 -34.83
C SER A 14 -0.45 12.69 -34.32
N GLY A 15 0.57 11.98 -33.83
CA GLY A 15 0.41 10.63 -33.30
C GLY A 15 -0.54 10.66 -32.10
N GLU A 16 -1.79 10.31 -32.35
CA GLU A 16 -2.82 10.14 -31.32
C GLU A 16 -2.38 9.04 -30.36
N THR A 17 -2.48 9.34 -29.08
CA THR A 17 -2.44 8.33 -28.03
C THR A 17 -3.83 7.68 -28.01
N ASP A 18 -3.92 6.37 -28.25
CA ASP A 18 -5.16 5.58 -28.40
C ASP A 18 -5.96 5.40 -27.07
N GLN A 19 -5.96 6.39 -26.18
CA GLN A 19 -6.70 6.37 -24.90
C GLN A 19 -7.80 7.44 -24.89
N HIS A 20 -9.04 7.00 -24.67
CA HIS A 20 -10.20 7.89 -24.63
C HIS A 20 -10.88 7.85 -23.25
N TYR A 21 -11.11 9.03 -22.68
CA TYR A 21 -11.80 9.24 -21.41
C TYR A 21 -13.25 9.65 -21.68
N VAL A 22 -14.20 9.05 -20.95
CA VAL A 22 -15.63 9.38 -21.04
C VAL A 22 -16.18 9.60 -19.65
N ILE A 23 -16.78 10.77 -19.43
CA ILE A 23 -17.56 11.06 -18.22
C ILE A 23 -18.97 10.53 -18.44
N ALA A 24 -19.46 9.70 -17.52
CA ALA A 24 -20.79 9.12 -17.62
C ALA A 24 -21.88 10.17 -17.43
N ARG A 25 -23.05 9.95 -18.02
CA ARG A 25 -24.24 10.73 -17.70
C ARG A 25 -24.60 10.54 -16.23
N ASP A 26 -24.93 11.64 -15.57
CA ASP A 26 -25.33 11.60 -14.16
C ASP A 26 -26.77 11.08 -14.04
N PHE A 27 -26.90 9.76 -13.90
CA PHE A 27 -28.16 9.11 -13.55
C PHE A 27 -28.40 9.22 -12.04
N THR A 28 -29.67 9.43 -11.63
CA THR A 28 -30.04 9.31 -10.23
C THR A 28 -30.07 7.84 -9.80
N PRO A 29 -29.89 7.51 -8.51
CA PRO A 29 -29.98 6.13 -8.03
C PRO A 29 -31.31 5.45 -8.44
N GLU A 30 -32.43 6.19 -8.43
CA GLU A 30 -33.74 5.67 -8.83
C GLU A 30 -33.83 5.40 -10.34
N ALA A 31 -33.12 6.16 -11.15
CA ALA A 31 -33.04 5.90 -12.58
C ALA A 31 -32.21 4.64 -12.86
N MET A 32 -31.12 4.43 -12.12
CA MET A 32 -30.30 3.21 -12.23
C MET A 32 -31.02 1.97 -11.71
N MET A 33 -31.73 2.05 -10.58
CA MET A 33 -32.55 0.95 -10.06
C MET A 33 -33.64 0.48 -11.03
N LYS A 34 -34.14 1.36 -11.91
CA LYS A 34 -35.09 0.96 -12.97
C LYS A 34 -34.42 0.25 -14.14
N ARG A 35 -33.13 0.50 -14.36
CA ARG A 35 -32.34 -0.09 -15.44
C ARG A 35 -31.70 -1.42 -15.02
N VAL A 36 -31.37 -1.57 -13.74
CA VAL A 36 -30.68 -2.72 -13.16
C VAL A 36 -31.57 -3.34 -12.08
N PRO A 37 -32.34 -4.39 -12.37
CA PRO A 37 -33.22 -5.04 -11.39
C PRO A 37 -32.50 -5.51 -10.12
N GLU A 38 -31.29 -6.05 -10.26
CA GLU A 38 -30.43 -6.53 -9.18
C GLU A 38 -30.09 -5.41 -8.18
N LEU A 39 -30.01 -4.17 -8.66
CA LEU A 39 -29.76 -3.00 -7.83
C LEU A 39 -30.97 -2.65 -6.97
N ALA A 40 -32.19 -2.78 -7.49
CA ALA A 40 -33.42 -2.57 -6.72
C ALA A 40 -33.58 -3.64 -5.62
N ASP A 41 -33.21 -4.89 -5.92
CA ASP A 41 -33.20 -5.96 -4.92
C ASP A 41 -32.16 -5.69 -3.83
N TYR A 42 -30.96 -5.27 -4.20
CA TYR A 42 -29.92 -4.89 -3.24
C TYR A 42 -30.33 -3.68 -2.38
N ALA A 43 -30.96 -2.65 -2.95
CA ALA A 43 -31.49 -1.52 -2.19
C ALA A 43 -32.47 -1.96 -1.10
N SER A 44 -33.34 -2.92 -1.42
CA SER A 44 -34.28 -3.51 -0.47
C SER A 44 -33.59 -4.28 0.66
N LEU A 45 -32.47 -4.97 0.37
CA LEU A 45 -31.64 -5.61 1.40
C LEU A 45 -31.01 -4.60 2.36
N ILE A 46 -30.58 -3.44 1.84
CA ILE A 46 -30.00 -2.38 2.66
C ILE A 46 -31.05 -1.79 3.59
N GLU A 47 -32.23 -1.42 3.09
CA GLU A 47 -33.34 -0.95 3.91
C GLU A 47 -33.73 -1.97 5.00
N GLY A 48 -33.78 -3.25 4.63
CA GLY A 48 -34.02 -4.34 5.56
C GLY A 48 -32.93 -4.45 6.63
N SER A 49 -31.66 -4.23 6.29
CA SER A 49 -30.55 -4.29 7.24
C SER A 49 -30.54 -3.14 8.23
N LEU A 50 -30.90 -1.92 7.82
CA LEU A 50 -31.01 -0.74 8.69
C LEU A 50 -32.06 -0.92 9.79
N SER A 51 -33.05 -1.79 9.57
CA SER A 51 -34.08 -2.13 10.55
C SER A 51 -33.67 -3.22 11.54
N LYS A 52 -32.52 -3.89 11.34
CA LYS A 52 -32.01 -4.96 12.22
C LYS A 52 -31.24 -4.40 13.42
N LYS A 53 -31.06 -5.25 14.44
CA LYS A 53 -30.21 -4.98 15.60
C LYS A 53 -29.20 -6.13 15.76
N PRO A 54 -27.91 -5.94 15.41
CA PRO A 54 -27.29 -4.70 14.86
C PRO A 54 -27.66 -4.42 13.39
N PRO A 55 -27.55 -3.16 12.90
CA PRO A 55 -27.83 -2.77 11.52
C PRO A 55 -26.65 -3.12 10.61
N VAL A 56 -26.45 -4.43 10.42
CA VAL A 56 -25.38 -4.98 9.59
C VAL A 56 -26.00 -5.88 8.53
N LEU A 57 -25.61 -5.67 7.27
CA LEU A 57 -25.86 -6.61 6.19
C LEU A 57 -24.78 -7.69 6.20
N SER A 58 -25.15 -8.88 6.64
CA SER A 58 -24.27 -10.05 6.69
C SER A 58 -24.10 -10.72 5.32
N LEU A 59 -23.02 -11.49 5.15
CA LEU A 59 -22.90 -12.42 4.02
C LEU A 59 -23.99 -13.50 4.12
N ASN A 60 -24.62 -13.80 2.99
CA ASN A 60 -25.65 -14.84 2.89
C ASN A 60 -25.05 -16.22 2.56
N GLU A 61 -25.89 -17.26 2.53
CA GLU A 61 -25.45 -18.64 2.28
C GLU A 61 -24.73 -18.88 0.97
N ALA A 62 -25.10 -18.16 -0.09
CA ALA A 62 -24.43 -18.26 -1.38
C ALA A 62 -23.05 -17.56 -1.39
N GLU A 63 -22.79 -16.70 -0.41
CA GLU A 63 -21.54 -15.96 -0.24
C GLU A 63 -20.59 -16.64 0.77
N LEU A 64 -21.11 -17.57 1.57
CA LEU A 64 -20.33 -18.34 2.55
C LEU A 64 -19.90 -19.66 1.93
N THR A 65 -18.60 -19.96 2.00
CA THR A 65 -18.01 -21.15 1.38
C THR A 65 -17.97 -22.36 2.33
N ASP A 66 -18.01 -22.13 3.65
CA ASP A 66 -17.98 -23.19 4.65
C ASP A 66 -18.75 -22.81 5.94
N ALA A 67 -18.95 -23.80 6.82
CA ALA A 67 -19.66 -23.62 8.09
C ALA A 67 -18.88 -22.80 9.13
N ASN A 68 -17.55 -22.76 9.03
CA ASN A 68 -16.71 -21.98 9.93
C ASN A 68 -16.80 -20.48 9.61
N GLN A 69 -16.94 -20.08 8.34
CA GLN A 69 -17.18 -18.69 7.96
C GLN A 69 -18.49 -18.17 8.56
N ARG A 70 -19.55 -18.98 8.49
CA ARG A 70 -20.82 -18.66 9.16
C ARG A 70 -20.60 -18.46 10.67
N LYS A 71 -19.90 -19.38 11.30
CA LYS A 71 -19.63 -19.33 12.73
C LYS A 71 -18.79 -18.11 13.11
N ALA A 72 -17.78 -17.76 12.32
CA ALA A 72 -16.96 -16.58 12.51
C ALA A 72 -17.80 -15.29 12.39
N GLN A 73 -18.69 -15.22 11.41
CA GLN A 73 -19.66 -14.13 11.24
C GLN A 73 -20.51 -13.95 12.50
N GLU A 74 -21.11 -15.04 12.99
CA GLU A 74 -21.98 -15.02 14.16
C GLU A 74 -21.22 -14.53 15.41
N LEU A 75 -20.01 -15.07 15.65
CA LEU A 75 -19.17 -14.67 16.78
C LEU A 75 -18.74 -13.20 16.70
N ALA A 76 -18.35 -12.71 15.52
CA ALA A 76 -17.99 -11.31 15.32
C ALA A 76 -19.19 -10.38 15.59
N LEU A 77 -20.39 -10.74 15.10
CA LEU A 77 -21.63 -9.99 15.32
C LEU A 77 -22.15 -10.04 16.77
N MET A 78 -21.55 -10.84 17.66
CA MET A 78 -21.81 -10.78 19.10
C MET A 78 -20.83 -9.89 19.86
N ASN A 79 -19.72 -9.47 19.22
CA ASN A 79 -18.68 -8.68 19.84
C ASN A 79 -18.99 -7.18 19.80
N LYS A 80 -18.96 -6.53 20.97
CA LYS A 80 -19.30 -5.10 21.11
C LYS A 80 -18.29 -4.17 20.45
N ASP A 81 -17.01 -4.53 20.46
CA ASP A 81 -15.95 -3.71 19.86
C ASP A 81 -16.05 -3.76 18.34
N PHE A 82 -16.39 -4.92 17.76
CA PHE A 82 -16.65 -5.08 16.32
C PHE A 82 -17.86 -4.28 15.85
N LEU A 83 -18.88 -4.13 16.71
CA LEU A 83 -20.10 -3.39 16.42
C LEU A 83 -20.07 -1.92 16.84
N ARG A 84 -18.92 -1.39 17.27
CA ARG A 84 -18.84 -0.07 17.91
C ARG A 84 -19.42 1.07 17.07
N ASP A 85 -19.25 1.01 15.76
CA ASP A 85 -19.54 2.11 14.82
C ASP A 85 -20.77 1.87 13.95
N VAL A 86 -21.63 0.91 14.32
CA VAL A 86 -22.81 0.58 13.50
C VAL A 86 -23.99 1.54 13.71
N TYR A 87 -23.90 2.43 14.69
CA TYR A 87 -24.86 3.51 14.94
C TYR A 87 -24.15 4.87 14.97
N HIS A 88 -24.85 5.92 14.54
CA HIS A 88 -24.34 7.28 14.63
C HIS A 88 -24.19 7.68 16.12
N LYS A 89 -23.00 8.15 16.50
CA LYS A 89 -22.62 8.36 17.91
C LYS A 89 -23.54 9.33 18.65
N ASP A 90 -24.02 10.36 17.97
CA ASP A 90 -24.79 11.44 18.61
C ASP A 90 -26.30 11.26 18.46
N SER A 91 -26.77 10.80 17.29
CA SER A 91 -28.22 10.64 17.00
C SER A 91 -28.74 9.25 17.33
N GLY A 92 -27.86 8.24 17.43
CA GLY A 92 -28.24 6.84 17.61
C GLY A 92 -28.87 6.21 16.37
N GLU A 93 -28.88 6.90 15.22
CA GLU A 93 -29.46 6.38 13.98
C GLU A 93 -28.67 5.17 13.47
N PRO A 94 -29.33 4.12 12.95
CA PRO A 94 -28.64 2.98 12.34
C PRO A 94 -27.89 3.43 11.10
N LEU A 95 -26.64 3.00 10.97
CA LEU A 95 -25.80 3.30 9.81
C LEU A 95 -25.76 2.10 8.85
N ARG A 96 -25.47 2.37 7.57
CA ARG A 96 -25.22 1.31 6.58
C ARG A 96 -23.87 0.67 6.88
N ASN A 97 -23.89 -0.62 7.20
CA ASN A 97 -22.69 -1.43 7.44
C ASN A 97 -22.86 -2.80 6.76
N GLU A 98 -21.80 -3.31 6.17
CA GLU A 98 -21.85 -4.57 5.42
C GLU A 98 -20.58 -5.39 5.66
N ILE A 99 -20.76 -6.70 5.86
CA ILE A 99 -19.65 -7.64 5.91
C ILE A 99 -19.19 -7.87 4.47
N MET A 100 -17.92 -7.57 4.21
CA MET A 100 -17.35 -7.59 2.87
C MET A 100 -16.59 -8.87 2.58
N SER A 101 -15.89 -9.42 3.58
CA SER A 101 -15.20 -10.69 3.42
C SER A 101 -15.10 -11.45 4.74
N ILE A 102 -15.12 -12.78 4.62
CA ILE A 102 -14.74 -13.71 5.68
C ILE A 102 -13.79 -14.71 5.06
N ARG A 103 -12.55 -14.76 5.56
CA ARG A 103 -11.53 -15.69 5.07
C ARG A 103 -10.67 -16.22 6.21
N PRO A 104 -9.97 -17.35 6.03
CA PRO A 104 -8.94 -17.77 6.98
C PRO A 104 -7.97 -16.61 7.27
N ALA A 105 -7.62 -16.42 8.54
CA ALA A 105 -6.69 -15.38 8.94
C ALA A 105 -5.26 -15.76 8.53
N GLU A 106 -4.54 -14.82 7.93
CA GLU A 106 -3.13 -15.02 7.60
C GLU A 106 -2.23 -14.70 8.80
N ALA A 107 -1.10 -15.41 8.91
CA ALA A 107 -0.16 -15.21 10.01
C ALA A 107 0.36 -13.76 10.08
N SER A 108 0.50 -13.09 8.92
CA SER A 108 0.93 -11.69 8.80
C SER A 108 -0.07 -10.67 9.35
N GLU A 109 -1.34 -11.05 9.50
CA GLU A 109 -2.41 -10.16 9.94
C GLU A 109 -2.66 -10.23 11.45
N LEU A 110 -2.22 -11.32 12.08
CA LEU A 110 -2.40 -11.59 13.50
C LEU A 110 -1.35 -10.84 14.32
N PRO A 111 -1.77 -10.10 15.37
CA PRO A 111 -0.84 -9.54 16.36
C PRO A 111 0.05 -10.59 17.03
N ASP A 112 1.25 -10.18 17.44
CA ASP A 112 2.18 -11.03 18.18
C ASP A 112 1.55 -11.65 19.43
N GLY A 113 1.81 -12.95 19.64
CA GLY A 113 1.33 -13.72 20.79
C GLY A 113 -0.07 -14.30 20.61
N ILE A 114 -0.75 -14.05 19.49
CA ILE A 114 -1.98 -14.75 19.12
C ILE A 114 -1.61 -16.04 18.37
N ASN A 115 -1.88 -17.19 18.99
CA ASN A 115 -1.69 -18.48 18.34
C ASN A 115 -2.99 -18.93 17.68
N CYS A 116 -2.92 -19.20 16.38
CA CYS A 116 -4.04 -19.67 15.58
C CYS A 116 -3.74 -21.07 15.07
N PRO A 117 -4.38 -22.12 15.63
CA PRO A 117 -4.33 -23.45 15.04
C PRO A 117 -4.70 -23.41 13.56
N GLU A 118 -4.01 -24.22 12.76
CA GLU A 118 -4.18 -24.27 11.31
C GLU A 118 -5.67 -24.47 10.94
N GLY A 119 -6.20 -23.54 10.13
CA GLY A 119 -7.60 -23.57 9.67
C GLY A 119 -8.66 -23.21 10.72
N SER A 120 -8.31 -22.76 11.93
CA SER A 120 -9.30 -22.42 12.97
C SER A 120 -9.58 -20.92 13.12
N CYS A 121 -8.74 -20.05 12.57
CA CYS A 121 -8.89 -18.61 12.70
C CYS A 121 -9.39 -17.98 11.41
N TYR A 122 -10.35 -17.06 11.54
CA TYR A 122 -10.97 -16.34 10.44
C TYR A 122 -10.91 -14.84 10.68
N ARG A 123 -10.63 -14.09 9.61
CA ARG A 123 -10.77 -12.65 9.55
C ARG A 123 -12.17 -12.31 9.05
N VAL A 124 -12.90 -11.48 9.79
CA VAL A 124 -14.22 -10.95 9.43
C VAL A 124 -14.07 -9.44 9.22
N PHE A 125 -14.33 -8.97 7.99
CA PHE A 125 -14.19 -7.57 7.62
C PHE A 125 -15.56 -6.89 7.51
N LEU A 126 -15.84 -5.92 8.39
CA LEU A 126 -17.04 -5.10 8.39
C LEU A 126 -16.70 -3.69 7.92
N TYR A 127 -17.32 -3.25 6.84
CA TYR A 127 -17.14 -1.90 6.30
C TYR A 127 -18.24 -0.94 6.77
N HIS A 128 -17.84 0.28 7.12
CA HIS A 128 -18.69 1.35 7.62
C HIS A 128 -18.78 2.46 6.56
N TYR A 129 -19.92 2.55 5.87
CA TYR A 129 -20.10 3.50 4.76
C TYR A 129 -20.07 4.96 5.21
N TYR A 130 -20.60 5.26 6.41
CA TYR A 130 -20.67 6.64 6.91
C TYR A 130 -19.29 7.25 7.17
N SER A 131 -18.39 6.47 7.75
CA SER A 131 -17.06 6.93 8.16
C SER A 131 -15.95 6.52 7.21
N ASN A 132 -16.23 5.74 6.16
CA ASN A 132 -15.24 5.16 5.26
C ASN A 132 -14.15 4.41 6.03
N SER A 133 -14.56 3.55 6.95
CA SER A 133 -13.67 2.82 7.85
C SER A 133 -14.06 1.35 7.92
N ALA A 134 -13.21 0.50 8.45
CA ALA A 134 -13.55 -0.90 8.72
C ALA A 134 -13.26 -1.33 10.15
N SER A 135 -14.07 -2.26 10.63
CA SER A 135 -13.78 -3.09 11.79
C SER A 135 -13.38 -4.48 11.31
N ILE A 136 -12.26 -4.99 11.81
CA ILE A 136 -11.68 -6.27 11.41
C ILE A 136 -11.59 -7.15 12.64
N ALA A 137 -12.41 -8.20 12.72
CA ALA A 137 -12.35 -9.16 13.80
C ALA A 137 -11.53 -10.38 13.37
N PHE A 138 -10.65 -10.85 14.25
CA PHE A 138 -10.03 -12.17 14.14
C PHE A 138 -10.72 -13.11 15.10
N VAL A 139 -11.25 -14.21 14.59
CA VAL A 139 -12.12 -15.13 15.32
C VAL A 139 -11.54 -16.52 15.26
N ASP A 140 -11.33 -17.15 16.41
CA ASP A 140 -11.04 -18.57 16.51
C ASP A 140 -12.36 -19.34 16.65
N VAL A 141 -12.74 -20.03 15.58
CA VAL A 141 -13.99 -20.80 15.53
C VAL A 141 -13.90 -22.12 16.31
N SER A 142 -12.70 -22.57 16.68
CA SER A 142 -12.53 -23.78 17.49
C SER A 142 -12.77 -23.53 18.97
N SER A 143 -12.45 -22.32 19.45
CA SER A 143 -12.61 -21.92 20.84
C SER A 143 -13.78 -20.97 21.11
N ASP A 144 -14.58 -20.65 20.08
CA ASP A 144 -15.74 -19.75 20.13
C ASP A 144 -15.38 -18.34 20.62
N LYS A 145 -14.24 -17.80 20.16
CA LYS A 145 -13.71 -16.53 20.66
C LYS A 145 -13.35 -15.57 19.55
N VAL A 146 -13.74 -14.30 19.72
CA VAL A 146 -13.11 -13.19 19.03
C VAL A 146 -11.79 -12.90 19.74
N LEU A 147 -10.68 -13.11 19.04
CA LEU A 147 -9.31 -12.96 19.55
C LEU A 147 -8.92 -11.49 19.68
N THR A 148 -9.23 -10.71 18.65
CA THR A 148 -8.99 -9.26 18.61
C THR A 148 -9.89 -8.59 17.59
N VAL A 149 -10.13 -7.29 17.79
CA VAL A 149 -10.82 -6.42 16.83
C VAL A 149 -9.90 -5.24 16.54
N LYS A 150 -9.54 -5.05 15.27
CA LYS A 150 -8.81 -3.89 14.77
C LYS A 150 -9.76 -2.92 14.11
N ARG A 151 -9.43 -1.63 14.16
CA ARG A 151 -10.10 -0.61 13.35
C ARG A 151 -9.11 0.02 12.40
N GLN A 152 -9.55 0.24 11.17
CA GLN A 152 -8.81 0.99 10.17
C GLN A 152 -9.71 2.10 9.62
N ILE A 153 -9.16 3.30 9.46
CA ILE A 153 -9.83 4.46 8.88
C ILE A 153 -9.35 4.66 7.45
N ASP A 154 -10.20 5.22 6.60
CA ASP A 154 -9.93 5.50 5.19
C ASP A 154 -9.42 4.28 4.39
N VAL A 155 -10.11 3.15 4.54
CA VAL A 155 -9.77 1.88 3.88
C VAL A 155 -10.56 1.65 2.60
N LYS A 156 -9.92 0.99 1.62
CA LYS A 156 -10.61 0.37 0.48
C LYS A 156 -11.02 -1.06 0.85
N ALA A 157 -12.31 -1.37 0.72
CA ALA A 157 -12.81 -2.70 1.04
C ALA A 157 -12.56 -3.72 -0.08
N GLU A 158 -12.20 -4.95 0.29
CA GLU A 158 -12.32 -6.14 -0.55
C GLU A 158 -13.81 -6.43 -0.77
N LEU A 159 -14.35 -6.26 -1.97
CA LEU A 159 -15.80 -6.40 -2.19
C LEU A 159 -16.28 -7.85 -1.99
N ASN A 160 -17.46 -8.01 -1.38
CA ASN A 160 -18.17 -9.30 -1.45
C ASN A 160 -18.67 -9.58 -2.86
N LYS A 161 -19.03 -10.84 -3.13
CA LYS A 161 -19.52 -11.29 -4.43
C LYS A 161 -20.72 -10.47 -4.91
N ARG A 162 -21.67 -10.16 -4.02
CA ARG A 162 -22.87 -9.40 -4.39
C ARG A 162 -22.54 -7.99 -4.90
N LEU A 163 -21.66 -7.27 -4.21
CA LEU A 163 -21.22 -5.92 -4.60
C LEU A 163 -20.37 -5.93 -5.86
N HIS A 164 -19.56 -6.97 -6.03
CA HIS A 164 -18.83 -7.23 -7.26
C HIS A 164 -19.79 -7.41 -8.45
N ASP A 165 -20.72 -8.36 -8.35
CA ASP A 165 -21.72 -8.61 -9.39
C ASP A 165 -22.53 -7.35 -9.70
N LEU A 166 -22.93 -6.61 -8.67
CA LEU A 166 -23.68 -5.37 -8.82
C LEU A 166 -22.89 -4.29 -9.59
N ALA A 167 -21.59 -4.19 -9.37
CA ALA A 167 -20.75 -3.24 -10.09
C ALA A 167 -20.70 -3.56 -11.60
N ILE A 168 -20.62 -4.85 -11.95
CA ILE A 168 -20.69 -5.31 -13.33
C ILE A 168 -22.02 -4.90 -13.93
N GLU A 169 -23.13 -5.22 -13.26
CA GLU A 169 -24.47 -4.96 -13.79
C GLU A 169 -24.71 -3.47 -14.02
N ILE A 170 -24.27 -2.61 -13.09
CA ILE A 170 -24.32 -1.15 -13.26
C ILE A 170 -23.54 -0.71 -14.49
N ALA A 171 -22.34 -1.26 -14.70
CA ALA A 171 -21.50 -0.87 -15.83
C ALA A 171 -22.06 -1.38 -17.17
N LEU A 172 -22.49 -2.64 -17.26
CA LEU A 172 -23.01 -3.24 -18.50
C LEU A 172 -24.39 -2.68 -18.92
N HIS A 173 -25.16 -2.13 -17.98
CA HIS A 173 -26.42 -1.42 -18.26
C HIS A 173 -26.23 0.09 -18.47
N SER A 174 -24.99 0.58 -18.53
CA SER A 174 -24.66 1.96 -18.87
C SER A 174 -24.37 2.11 -20.37
N ASP A 175 -25.08 3.03 -21.02
CA ASP A 175 -24.99 3.25 -22.48
C ASP A 175 -23.54 3.57 -22.90
N GLU A 176 -22.80 4.29 -22.07
CA GLU A 176 -21.41 4.70 -22.30
C GLU A 176 -20.44 3.51 -22.42
N VAL A 177 -20.64 2.45 -21.61
CA VAL A 177 -19.77 1.26 -21.61
C VAL A 177 -20.03 0.43 -22.87
N LEU A 178 -21.30 0.26 -23.25
CA LEU A 178 -21.69 -0.43 -24.48
C LEU A 178 -21.13 0.30 -25.72
N ASP A 179 -21.26 1.62 -25.76
CA ASP A 179 -20.71 2.46 -26.83
C ASP A 179 -19.18 2.35 -26.91
N ALA A 180 -18.49 2.35 -25.76
CA ALA A 180 -17.04 2.22 -25.69
C ALA A 180 -16.56 0.84 -26.19
N LEU A 181 -17.24 -0.23 -25.79
CA LEU A 181 -16.99 -1.60 -26.25
C LEU A 181 -17.39 -1.82 -27.72
N GLN A 182 -18.21 -0.93 -28.29
CA GLN A 182 -18.84 -1.06 -29.61
C GLN A 182 -19.70 -2.31 -29.73
N ILE A 183 -20.50 -2.57 -28.69
CA ILE A 183 -21.41 -3.72 -28.64
C ILE A 183 -22.83 -3.27 -28.38
N LYS A 184 -23.77 -4.16 -28.70
CA LYS A 184 -25.14 -4.03 -28.22
C LYS A 184 -25.32 -4.84 -26.95
N ALA A 185 -26.33 -4.51 -26.15
CA ALA A 185 -26.66 -5.25 -24.93
C ALA A 185 -26.91 -6.75 -25.16
N GLU A 186 -27.34 -7.15 -26.36
CA GLU A 186 -27.53 -8.56 -26.75
C GLU A 186 -26.22 -9.36 -26.90
N ASP A 187 -25.05 -8.70 -26.97
CA ASP A 187 -23.73 -9.32 -27.14
C ASP A 187 -22.93 -9.44 -25.82
N LEU A 188 -23.54 -9.15 -24.65
CA LEU A 188 -22.86 -9.06 -23.36
C LEU A 188 -22.20 -10.36 -22.89
N ASP A 189 -22.76 -11.52 -23.25
CA ASP A 189 -22.24 -12.84 -22.87
C ASP A 189 -20.82 -13.15 -23.41
N GLU A 190 -20.34 -12.37 -24.38
CA GLU A 190 -19.00 -12.53 -24.99
C GLU A 190 -17.90 -11.68 -24.31
N VAL A 191 -18.25 -10.87 -23.31
CA VAL A 191 -17.32 -9.95 -22.63
C VAL A 191 -16.57 -10.67 -21.51
N ARG A 192 -15.24 -10.49 -21.45
CA ARG A 192 -14.41 -10.98 -20.33
C ARG A 192 -14.21 -9.88 -19.30
N GLU A 193 -14.29 -10.27 -18.04
CA GLU A 193 -14.12 -9.39 -16.88
C GLU A 193 -12.77 -9.60 -16.19
N GLU A 194 -12.11 -8.51 -15.81
CA GLU A 194 -10.93 -8.50 -14.94
C GLU A 194 -11.08 -7.40 -13.86
N LEU A 195 -10.44 -7.56 -12.68
CA LEU A 195 -10.76 -6.78 -11.47
C LEU A 195 -9.66 -5.92 -10.85
N GLN A 196 -10.21 -4.90 -10.16
CA GLN A 196 -9.67 -3.86 -9.28
C GLN A 196 -8.69 -2.86 -9.88
N ILE A 197 -9.17 -1.62 -10.00
CA ILE A 197 -8.39 -0.44 -10.36
C ILE A 197 -8.53 0.63 -9.27
N SER A 198 -7.43 1.33 -8.98
CA SER A 198 -7.41 2.54 -8.15
C SER A 198 -7.52 3.79 -9.02
N MET A 199 -8.19 4.84 -8.54
CA MET A 199 -8.52 6.03 -9.34
C MET A 199 -8.26 7.34 -8.58
N VAL A 200 -7.93 8.39 -9.34
CA VAL A 200 -7.60 9.74 -8.87
C VAL A 200 -8.54 10.75 -9.57
N GLU A 201 -8.89 11.85 -8.91
CA GLU A 201 -9.75 12.96 -9.37
C GLU A 201 -11.24 12.66 -9.63
N THR A 202 -11.78 11.57 -9.09
CA THR A 202 -13.22 11.28 -9.13
C THR A 202 -13.89 11.51 -7.78
N LYS A 203 -15.23 11.53 -7.71
CA LYS A 203 -15.95 11.61 -6.42
C LYS A 203 -15.50 10.51 -5.45
N CYS A 204 -15.11 9.33 -5.95
CA CYS A 204 -14.54 8.22 -5.19
C CYS A 204 -13.29 8.56 -4.37
N GLU A 205 -12.53 9.59 -4.74
CA GLU A 205 -11.38 10.08 -3.97
C GLU A 205 -11.80 11.09 -2.87
N ARG A 206 -12.89 11.84 -3.11
CA ARG A 206 -13.28 12.99 -2.27
C ARG A 206 -14.47 12.73 -1.34
N SER A 207 -15.26 11.68 -1.56
CA SER A 207 -16.60 11.56 -0.96
C SER A 207 -16.79 10.48 0.11
N LYS A 208 -15.75 9.78 0.61
CA LYS A 208 -15.96 8.64 1.54
C LYS A 208 -16.84 7.53 0.92
N HIS A 209 -16.95 7.46 -0.40
CA HIS A 209 -17.77 6.49 -1.11
C HIS A 209 -16.98 5.24 -1.47
N LEU A 210 -17.64 4.08 -1.44
CA LEU A 210 -17.08 2.82 -1.89
C LEU A 210 -17.19 2.74 -3.42
N CYS A 211 -16.06 2.68 -4.11
CA CYS A 211 -16.02 2.58 -5.56
C CYS A 211 -15.19 1.40 -6.04
N THR A 212 -15.48 0.93 -7.25
CA THR A 212 -14.72 -0.11 -7.96
C THR A 212 -14.71 0.17 -9.45
N GLY A 213 -13.88 -0.55 -10.21
CA GLY A 213 -13.82 -0.39 -11.65
C GLY A 213 -13.70 -1.71 -12.37
N PRO A 214 -14.83 -2.33 -12.75
CA PRO A 214 -14.79 -3.53 -13.58
C PRO A 214 -14.23 -3.20 -14.96
N ALA A 215 -13.33 -4.06 -15.42
CA ALA A 215 -12.72 -3.98 -16.74
C ALA A 215 -13.34 -5.01 -17.68
N PHE A 216 -13.58 -4.59 -18.92
CA PHE A 216 -14.28 -5.38 -19.93
C PHE A 216 -13.45 -5.48 -21.20
N TYR A 217 -13.28 -6.71 -21.69
CA TYR A 217 -12.69 -6.96 -22.99
C TYR A 217 -13.71 -7.59 -23.94
N TYR A 218 -13.94 -6.95 -25.09
CA TYR A 218 -14.74 -7.52 -26.17
C TYR A 218 -13.88 -7.92 -27.37
N LYS A 219 -13.88 -9.22 -27.67
CA LYS A 219 -12.98 -9.82 -28.67
C LYS A 219 -13.18 -9.29 -30.09
N LYS A 220 -14.42 -8.96 -30.50
CA LYS A 220 -14.69 -8.52 -31.88
C LYS A 220 -14.22 -7.08 -32.14
N SER A 221 -14.37 -6.18 -31.18
CA SER A 221 -13.88 -4.79 -31.29
C SER A 221 -12.41 -4.65 -30.87
N ASN A 222 -11.89 -5.64 -30.16
CA ASN A 222 -10.53 -5.66 -29.64
C ASN A 222 -10.23 -4.44 -28.75
N ARG A 223 -11.21 -4.06 -27.93
CA ARG A 223 -11.14 -2.94 -26.99
C ARG A 223 -11.16 -3.45 -25.56
N MET A 224 -10.34 -2.80 -24.74
CA MET A 224 -10.39 -2.92 -23.29
C MET A 224 -11.03 -1.64 -22.75
N VAL A 225 -12.07 -1.80 -21.92
CA VAL A 225 -12.82 -0.70 -21.31
C VAL A 225 -12.74 -0.86 -19.79
N TRP A 226 -12.22 0.14 -19.10
CA TRP A 226 -12.24 0.25 -17.65
C TRP A 226 -13.36 1.20 -17.26
N SER A 227 -14.32 0.71 -16.49
CA SER A 227 -15.43 1.50 -15.97
C SER A 227 -15.17 1.96 -14.54
N ILE A 228 -15.92 2.95 -14.07
CA ILE A 228 -15.83 3.49 -12.71
C ILE A 228 -17.22 3.48 -12.11
N VAL A 229 -17.44 2.65 -11.09
CA VAL A 229 -18.74 2.47 -10.46
C VAL A 229 -18.68 2.91 -8.99
N ASP A 230 -19.60 3.79 -8.61
CA ASP A 230 -19.88 4.18 -7.22
C ASP A 230 -20.92 3.22 -6.63
N LEU A 231 -20.51 2.42 -5.64
CA LEU A 231 -21.38 1.47 -4.93
C LEU A 231 -22.05 2.09 -3.68
N THR A 232 -21.71 3.34 -3.35
CA THR A 232 -22.45 4.15 -2.38
C THR A 232 -23.66 4.80 -3.03
N ASP A 233 -23.47 5.46 -4.18
CA ASP A 233 -24.52 6.17 -4.94
C ASP A 233 -25.14 5.33 -6.06
N TRP A 234 -24.65 4.11 -6.30
CA TRP A 234 -25.16 3.14 -7.27
C TRP A 234 -25.20 3.64 -8.72
N LYS A 235 -24.06 4.14 -9.22
CA LYS A 235 -23.97 4.67 -10.59
C LYS A 235 -22.60 4.55 -11.21
N LEU A 236 -22.57 4.60 -12.54
CA LEU A 236 -21.34 4.81 -13.31
C LEU A 236 -20.92 6.30 -13.20
N ILE A 237 -19.65 6.55 -12.89
CA ILE A 237 -19.05 7.89 -12.84
C ILE A 237 -18.34 8.22 -14.15
N GLY A 238 -17.69 7.23 -14.77
CA GLY A 238 -16.93 7.41 -16.00
C GLY A 238 -16.26 6.12 -16.46
N LEU A 239 -15.54 6.19 -17.57
CA LEU A 239 -14.77 5.08 -18.11
C LEU A 239 -13.56 5.56 -18.93
N VAL A 240 -12.61 4.66 -19.12
CA VAL A 240 -11.47 4.80 -20.02
C VAL A 240 -11.45 3.60 -20.95
N TRP A 241 -11.09 3.79 -22.22
CA TRP A 241 -10.88 2.65 -23.12
C TRP A 241 -9.68 2.81 -24.04
N GLN A 242 -9.12 1.68 -24.45
CA GLN A 242 -8.04 1.59 -25.44
C GLN A 242 -8.20 0.35 -26.33
N LYS A 243 -7.51 0.33 -27.47
CA LYS A 243 -7.41 -0.85 -28.35
C LYS A 243 -6.37 -1.82 -27.78
N ASN A 244 -6.74 -3.08 -27.57
CA ASN A 244 -5.83 -4.11 -27.06
C ASN A 244 -5.03 -4.73 -28.22
N GLU A 245 -3.74 -5.04 -28.08
CA GLU A 245 -2.94 -5.68 -29.15
C GLU A 245 -2.59 -7.16 -28.85
N SER A 246 -3.08 -7.75 -27.75
CA SER A 246 -2.69 -9.11 -27.32
C SER A 246 -3.81 -10.17 -27.38
N LYS A 247 -3.45 -11.42 -27.73
CA LYS A 247 -4.32 -12.61 -27.94
C LYS A 247 -4.22 -13.64 -26.79
N ASP A 248 -5.35 -14.28 -26.48
CA ASP A 248 -5.60 -15.59 -25.83
C ASP A 248 -4.81 -15.97 -24.55
N PHE A 249 -5.54 -16.19 -23.44
CA PHE A 249 -5.03 -16.69 -22.15
C PHE A 249 -4.45 -18.13 -22.26
N LYS A 250 -3.20 -18.31 -21.84
CA LYS A 250 -2.50 -19.58 -21.64
C LYS A 250 -1.82 -19.53 -20.27
N LEU A 251 -1.74 -20.66 -19.56
CA LEU A 251 -0.89 -20.77 -18.36
C LEU A 251 0.52 -20.28 -18.69
N THR A 252 0.99 -19.24 -17.99
CA THR A 252 2.25 -18.56 -18.24
C THR A 252 3.29 -18.91 -17.18
N GLU A 253 4.58 -18.77 -17.53
CA GLU A 253 5.68 -18.86 -16.56
C GLU A 253 5.49 -17.90 -15.39
N ASN A 254 4.85 -16.75 -15.62
CA ASN A 254 4.57 -15.73 -14.61
C ASN A 254 3.58 -16.24 -13.54
N GLU A 255 2.55 -16.97 -13.91
CA GLU A 255 1.59 -17.54 -12.95
C GLU A 255 2.25 -18.58 -12.04
N LEU A 256 3.11 -19.45 -12.59
CA LEU A 256 3.89 -20.43 -11.81
C LEU A 256 4.90 -19.74 -10.87
N GLN A 257 5.53 -18.66 -11.32
CA GLN A 257 6.44 -17.86 -10.50
C GLN A 257 5.69 -17.18 -9.35
N ASN A 258 4.50 -16.66 -9.60
CA ASN A 258 3.67 -16.00 -8.59
C ASN A 258 3.21 -16.98 -7.50
N GLU A 259 2.73 -18.17 -7.88
CA GLU A 259 2.30 -19.20 -6.92
C GLU A 259 3.46 -19.69 -6.03
N TYR A 260 4.63 -19.92 -6.63
CA TYR A 260 5.85 -20.22 -5.88
C TYR A 260 6.20 -19.09 -4.90
N PHE A 261 6.09 -17.84 -5.34
CA PHE A 261 6.42 -16.68 -4.53
C PHE A 261 5.50 -16.55 -3.31
N MET A 262 4.19 -16.76 -3.50
CA MET A 262 3.21 -16.67 -2.42
C MET A 262 3.53 -17.67 -1.31
N SER A 263 3.65 -18.94 -1.68
CA SER A 263 3.85 -20.05 -0.73
C SER A 263 5.20 -20.06 -0.01
N HIS A 264 6.23 -19.40 -0.57
CA HIS A 264 7.59 -19.44 -0.01
C HIS A 264 8.05 -18.15 0.65
N PHE A 265 7.39 -17.01 0.37
CA PHE A 265 7.85 -15.70 0.87
C PHE A 265 6.75 -14.79 1.39
N CYS A 266 5.50 -14.96 0.97
CA CYS A 266 4.38 -14.12 1.41
C CYS A 266 3.62 -14.72 2.58
N GLU A 267 3.36 -16.02 2.53
CA GLU A 267 2.50 -16.72 3.49
C GLU A 267 3.26 -17.22 4.73
N ILE A 268 4.59 -17.09 4.74
CA ILE A 268 5.46 -17.62 5.80
C ILE A 268 6.52 -16.61 6.24
N ASP A 269 6.87 -16.66 7.53
CA ASP A 269 8.09 -16.05 8.04
C ASP A 269 9.30 -16.93 7.67
N SER A 270 10.33 -16.32 7.10
CA SER A 270 11.59 -16.99 6.74
C SER A 270 12.70 -16.62 7.72
N ASP A 271 13.21 -17.60 8.47
CA ASP A 271 14.39 -17.43 9.31
C ASP A 271 15.67 -17.34 8.47
N THR A 272 16.56 -16.41 8.81
CA THR A 272 17.90 -16.32 8.22
C THR A 272 18.95 -15.91 9.25
N SER A 273 20.19 -16.32 9.00
CA SER A 273 21.32 -16.00 9.85
C SER A 273 22.59 -15.84 9.04
N PHE A 274 23.39 -14.83 9.36
CA PHE A 274 24.66 -14.56 8.71
C PHE A 274 25.59 -13.81 9.67
N GLY A 275 26.81 -14.30 9.83
CA GLY A 275 27.75 -13.76 10.82
C GLY A 275 27.16 -13.79 12.23
N ASN A 276 27.14 -12.64 12.90
CA ASN A 276 26.56 -12.47 14.24
C ASN A 276 25.08 -12.06 14.23
N TRP A 277 24.44 -12.04 13.06
CA TRP A 277 23.07 -11.60 12.86
C TRP A 277 22.12 -12.79 12.70
N LYS A 278 20.96 -12.70 13.34
CA LYS A 278 19.82 -13.60 13.16
C LYS A 278 18.58 -12.73 12.99
N LEU A 279 17.72 -13.05 12.05
CA LEU A 279 16.49 -12.31 11.81
C LEU A 279 15.47 -13.20 11.10
N LYS A 280 14.24 -12.72 11.05
CA LYS A 280 13.20 -13.22 10.16
C LYS A 280 12.87 -12.17 9.13
N PHE A 281 12.38 -12.61 7.98
CA PHE A 281 11.78 -11.72 7.00
C PHE A 281 10.54 -12.36 6.39
N ARG A 282 9.67 -11.52 5.85
CA ARG A 282 8.53 -11.90 5.01
C ARG A 282 8.25 -10.81 3.99
N ILE A 283 7.61 -11.17 2.88
CA ILE A 283 7.09 -10.20 1.92
C ILE A 283 5.63 -9.94 2.27
N MET A 284 5.32 -8.68 2.50
CA MET A 284 3.99 -8.21 2.88
C MET A 284 3.11 -8.02 1.64
N GLY A 285 1.79 -7.98 1.86
CA GLY A 285 0.83 -7.69 0.81
C GLY A 285 1.15 -6.36 0.14
N SER A 286 1.25 -5.26 0.89
CA SER A 286 1.50 -3.91 0.36
C SER A 286 2.67 -3.14 0.97
N ASP A 287 3.30 -3.65 2.04
CA ASP A 287 4.43 -3.00 2.74
C ASP A 287 5.85 -3.50 2.36
N GLY A 288 5.99 -4.14 1.21
CA GLY A 288 7.28 -4.61 0.73
C GLY A 288 7.86 -5.74 1.57
N MET A 289 9.16 -5.69 1.89
CA MET A 289 9.81 -6.70 2.73
C MET A 289 9.83 -6.21 4.19
N GLU A 290 9.17 -6.95 5.07
CA GLU A 290 9.30 -6.76 6.50
C GLU A 290 10.44 -7.61 7.06
N VAL A 291 11.30 -6.98 7.85
CA VAL A 291 12.39 -7.63 8.57
C VAL A 291 12.13 -7.49 10.06
N LEU A 292 12.05 -8.63 10.76
CA LEU A 292 11.61 -8.71 12.14
C LEU A 292 12.50 -9.62 12.99
N ASP A 293 12.37 -9.53 14.31
CA ASP A 293 13.13 -10.32 15.28
C ASP A 293 14.67 -10.23 15.10
N VAL A 294 15.18 -9.06 14.71
CA VAL A 294 16.61 -8.91 14.38
C VAL A 294 17.45 -8.89 15.64
N LYS A 295 18.40 -9.83 15.70
CA LYS A 295 19.35 -9.99 16.79
C LYS A 295 20.78 -9.85 16.30
N TYR A 296 21.59 -9.11 17.05
CA TYR A 296 23.04 -9.07 16.93
C TYR A 296 23.67 -9.66 18.18
N LYS A 297 24.49 -10.72 18.03
CA LYS A 297 25.08 -11.46 19.16
C LYS A 297 24.03 -11.88 20.20
N ASP A 298 22.94 -12.45 19.70
CA ASP A 298 21.77 -12.91 20.46
C ASP A 298 20.98 -11.83 21.24
N LYS A 299 21.36 -10.56 21.12
CA LYS A 299 20.58 -9.43 21.63
C LYS A 299 19.67 -8.88 20.53
N MET A 300 18.38 -8.77 20.80
CA MET A 300 17.43 -8.13 19.90
C MET A 300 17.72 -6.63 19.78
N VAL A 301 17.62 -6.11 18.56
CA VAL A 301 17.98 -4.73 18.21
C VAL A 301 16.97 -4.05 17.30
N ILE A 302 16.21 -4.82 16.49
CA ILE A 302 15.08 -4.35 15.71
C ILE A 302 13.93 -5.34 15.93
N LYS A 303 12.75 -4.85 16.32
CA LYS A 303 11.54 -5.67 16.39
C LYS A 303 10.94 -5.85 15.01
N SER A 304 10.74 -4.75 14.29
CA SER A 304 10.26 -4.74 12.90
C SER A 304 10.77 -3.52 12.15
N THR A 305 11.04 -3.68 10.86
CA THR A 305 11.24 -2.56 9.94
C THR A 305 10.84 -2.92 8.52
N LYS A 306 10.30 -1.94 7.80
CA LYS A 306 9.81 -2.08 6.42
C LYS A 306 9.66 -0.73 5.73
N ILE A 307 9.48 -0.76 4.42
CA ILE A 307 9.11 0.42 3.62
C ILE A 307 7.62 0.27 3.27
N VAL A 308 6.77 1.02 3.97
CA VAL A 308 5.30 0.84 3.91
C VAL A 308 4.68 1.43 2.65
N ASP A 309 5.37 2.38 2.01
CA ASP A 309 4.86 3.02 0.81
C ASP A 309 5.97 3.78 0.06
N TRP A 310 5.70 4.12 -1.19
CA TRP A 310 6.54 4.97 -2.04
C TRP A 310 5.72 6.12 -2.61
N HIS A 311 5.90 7.32 -2.05
CA HIS A 311 5.26 8.51 -2.61
C HIS A 311 6.10 9.09 -3.75
N VAL A 312 5.53 9.20 -4.95
CA VAL A 312 6.21 9.68 -6.15
C VAL A 312 5.55 10.96 -6.66
N SER A 313 6.14 12.11 -6.37
CA SER A 313 5.66 13.40 -6.89
C SER A 313 6.30 13.75 -8.22
N TYR A 314 5.59 14.45 -9.10
CA TYR A 314 6.18 15.06 -10.31
C TYR A 314 6.28 16.58 -10.16
N LEU A 315 7.46 17.13 -10.46
CA LEU A 315 7.73 18.56 -10.28
C LEU A 315 7.04 19.40 -11.36
N ASN A 316 5.81 19.84 -11.09
CA ASN A 316 5.10 20.82 -11.90
C ASN A 316 4.05 21.62 -11.10
N LYS A 317 4.38 22.06 -9.86
CA LYS A 317 3.56 22.94 -8.96
C LYS A 317 2.11 22.49 -8.68
N LYS A 318 1.64 21.43 -9.33
CA LYS A 318 0.40 20.71 -9.07
C LYS A 318 0.84 19.45 -8.35
N GLU A 319 0.24 19.17 -7.20
CA GLU A 319 0.56 18.03 -6.33
C GLU A 319 0.11 16.71 -6.99
N VAL A 320 0.73 16.35 -8.11
CA VAL A 320 0.38 15.17 -8.92
C VAL A 320 1.45 14.11 -8.74
N GLY A 321 1.01 12.88 -8.53
CA GLY A 321 1.90 11.74 -8.43
C GLY A 321 1.20 10.45 -8.03
N TYR A 322 1.97 9.47 -7.57
CA TYR A 322 1.48 8.13 -7.22
C TYR A 322 1.93 7.73 -5.82
N SER A 323 1.14 6.85 -5.19
CA SER A 323 1.59 6.04 -4.06
C SER A 323 1.77 4.63 -4.56
N ASP A 324 3.02 4.17 -4.61
CA ASP A 324 3.36 2.88 -5.16
C ASP A 324 3.51 1.87 -4.01
N ALA A 325 2.43 1.17 -3.69
CA ALA A 325 2.49 0.00 -2.83
C ALA A 325 3.36 -1.09 -3.49
N ILE A 326 4.21 -1.72 -2.68
CA ILE A 326 5.13 -2.78 -3.09
C ILE A 326 4.83 -4.04 -2.29
N GLY A 327 4.90 -5.23 -2.88
CA GLY A 327 4.57 -6.43 -2.10
C GLY A 327 4.30 -7.66 -2.92
N CYS A 328 3.49 -8.56 -2.37
CA CYS A 328 3.20 -9.87 -2.96
C CYS A 328 2.58 -9.78 -4.36
N PRO A 329 2.87 -10.74 -5.26
CA PRO A 329 2.38 -10.69 -6.64
C PRO A 329 0.91 -11.10 -6.81
N MET A 330 0.29 -11.67 -5.77
CA MET A 330 -1.13 -12.05 -5.76
C MET A 330 -1.80 -11.59 -4.47
N PHE A 331 -3.12 -11.38 -4.53
CA PHE A 331 -3.96 -10.99 -3.38
C PHE A 331 -3.43 -9.74 -2.63
N SER A 332 -2.98 -8.74 -3.39
CA SER A 332 -2.24 -7.59 -2.88
C SER A 332 -2.70 -6.31 -3.56
N ALA A 333 -2.59 -5.17 -2.84
CA ALA A 333 -2.77 -3.83 -3.38
C ALA A 333 -1.52 -3.28 -4.10
N ALA A 334 -0.42 -4.05 -4.18
CA ALA A 334 0.86 -3.61 -4.71
C ALA A 334 0.82 -3.41 -6.24
N ALA A 335 1.18 -2.20 -6.68
CA ALA A 335 1.38 -1.89 -8.10
C ALA A 335 2.78 -2.32 -8.60
N VAL A 336 3.72 -2.53 -7.67
CA VAL A 336 5.10 -2.92 -7.96
C VAL A 336 5.40 -4.21 -7.17
N VAL A 337 5.18 -5.34 -7.82
CA VAL A 337 5.19 -6.66 -7.17
C VAL A 337 6.60 -7.20 -6.98
N ALA A 338 6.76 -8.08 -5.99
CA ALA A 338 8.00 -8.75 -5.69
C ALA A 338 8.49 -9.56 -6.90
N PHE A 339 9.77 -9.39 -7.22
CA PHE A 339 10.40 -9.99 -8.38
C PHE A 339 11.69 -10.67 -7.95
N LYS A 340 11.76 -12.00 -8.11
CA LYS A 340 12.78 -12.89 -7.54
C LYS A 340 12.75 -12.90 -6.01
N GLY A 341 13.06 -14.06 -5.43
CA GLY A 341 13.05 -14.20 -3.97
C GLY A 341 14.14 -13.34 -3.30
N PRO A 342 14.05 -13.11 -1.99
CA PRO A 342 15.07 -12.39 -1.24
C PRO A 342 16.46 -13.03 -1.38
N GLU A 343 17.48 -12.20 -1.57
CA GLU A 343 18.88 -12.63 -1.69
C GLU A 343 19.72 -12.10 -0.53
N VAL A 344 20.70 -12.91 -0.08
CA VAL A 344 21.71 -12.48 0.90
C VAL A 344 23.05 -12.30 0.20
N GLU A 345 23.57 -11.08 0.24
CA GLU A 345 24.84 -10.69 -0.37
C GLU A 345 25.89 -10.43 0.70
N LYS A 346 27.16 -10.76 0.43
CA LYS A 346 28.28 -10.29 1.27
C LYS A 346 28.61 -8.85 0.89
N ILE A 347 28.75 -7.98 1.90
CA ILE A 347 29.24 -6.61 1.71
C ILE A 347 30.65 -6.47 2.27
N ASN A 348 31.51 -5.83 1.49
CA ASN A 348 32.82 -5.40 1.93
C ASN A 348 33.13 -4.07 1.25
N GLY A 349 33.11 -2.98 2.03
CA GLY A 349 33.21 -1.64 1.48
C GLY A 349 33.70 -0.63 2.51
N ALA A 350 33.54 0.65 2.17
CA ALA A 350 34.02 1.76 2.99
C ALA A 350 33.40 1.80 4.40
N ASN A 351 32.18 1.27 4.55
CA ASN A 351 31.47 1.18 5.83
C ASN A 351 31.85 -0.06 6.67
N GLY A 352 32.68 -0.96 6.12
CA GLY A 352 33.06 -2.21 6.76
C GLY A 352 32.62 -3.46 6.00
N SER A 353 32.77 -4.60 6.67
CA SER A 353 32.33 -5.92 6.20
C SER A 353 31.02 -6.32 6.89
N GLY A 354 30.23 -7.15 6.20
CA GLY A 354 28.94 -7.63 6.69
C GLY A 354 28.13 -8.36 5.63
N TYR A 355 26.82 -8.30 5.75
CA TYR A 355 25.86 -8.89 4.81
C TYR A 355 24.73 -7.92 4.46
N ALA A 356 24.09 -8.11 3.31
CA ALA A 356 22.88 -7.40 2.94
C ALA A 356 21.76 -8.37 2.60
N LEU A 357 20.57 -8.15 3.14
CA LEU A 357 19.33 -8.80 2.70
C LEU A 357 18.66 -7.88 1.66
N VAL A 358 18.29 -8.45 0.51
CA VAL A 358 17.84 -7.69 -0.65
C VAL A 358 16.58 -8.31 -1.23
N GLN A 359 15.52 -7.51 -1.40
CA GLN A 359 14.34 -7.86 -2.17
C GLN A 359 14.13 -6.84 -3.30
N ASP A 360 13.93 -7.34 -4.51
CA ASP A 360 13.65 -6.55 -5.72
C ASP A 360 12.14 -6.56 -6.01
N PHE A 361 11.58 -5.40 -6.37
CA PHE A 361 10.17 -5.22 -6.71
C PHE A 361 10.12 -4.58 -8.08
N ARG A 362 9.27 -5.08 -8.98
CA ARG A 362 9.30 -4.67 -10.38
C ARG A 362 7.92 -4.71 -11.03
N SER A 363 7.54 -3.61 -11.68
CA SER A 363 6.37 -3.58 -12.55
C SER A 363 6.58 -4.46 -13.81
N PRO A 364 5.55 -5.15 -14.34
CA PRO A 364 5.70 -6.14 -15.41
C PRO A 364 6.42 -5.66 -16.68
N ILE A 365 6.28 -4.39 -17.07
CA ILE A 365 6.88 -3.84 -18.31
C ILE A 365 8.04 -2.85 -18.05
N TRP A 366 8.63 -2.86 -16.84
CA TRP A 366 9.84 -2.07 -16.55
C TRP A 366 10.97 -2.41 -17.55
N PRO A 367 11.69 -1.41 -18.13
CA PRO A 367 11.81 -0.01 -17.72
C PRO A 367 10.97 0.97 -18.56
N ALA A 368 9.79 0.57 -19.05
CA ALA A 368 8.88 1.50 -19.70
C ALA A 368 8.55 2.69 -18.77
N MET A 369 8.12 3.82 -19.34
CA MET A 369 7.68 4.96 -18.52
C MET A 369 6.51 4.55 -17.61
N CYS A 370 6.40 5.20 -16.45
CA CYS A 370 5.41 4.85 -15.41
C CYS A 370 5.50 3.42 -14.87
N ASN A 371 6.58 2.70 -15.13
CA ASN A 371 6.82 1.37 -14.59
C ASN A 371 8.05 1.42 -13.73
N TYR A 372 7.92 0.92 -12.51
CA TYR A 372 8.90 1.14 -11.46
C TYR A 372 9.65 -0.14 -11.15
N ARG A 373 10.84 0.05 -10.59
CA ARG A 373 11.61 -1.02 -10.00
C ARG A 373 12.29 -0.51 -8.76
N TYR A 374 11.89 -1.07 -7.63
CA TYR A 374 12.37 -0.71 -6.32
C TYR A 374 13.14 -1.86 -5.69
N GLN A 375 14.04 -1.54 -4.78
CA GLN A 375 14.73 -2.53 -3.97
C GLN A 375 14.59 -2.14 -2.51
N ASN A 376 14.20 -3.11 -1.68
CA ASN A 376 14.37 -3.04 -0.24
C ASN A 376 15.69 -3.70 0.08
N ARG A 377 16.61 -2.95 0.69
CA ARG A 377 17.96 -3.43 1.03
C ARG A 377 18.27 -3.11 2.49
N LEU A 378 18.59 -4.13 3.27
CA LEU A 378 19.03 -3.96 4.65
C LEU A 378 20.45 -4.49 4.79
N GLU A 379 21.37 -3.61 5.18
CA GLU A 379 22.77 -3.93 5.39
C GLU A 379 23.05 -4.12 6.88
N PHE A 380 23.77 -5.19 7.23
CA PHE A 380 24.11 -5.58 8.58
C PHE A 380 25.61 -5.79 8.68
N TYR A 381 26.27 -4.97 9.50
CA TYR A 381 27.73 -4.91 9.58
C TYR A 381 28.27 -5.72 10.76
N ASP A 382 29.52 -6.15 10.66
CA ASP A 382 30.17 -6.99 11.67
C ASP A 382 30.31 -6.30 13.04
N ASP A 383 30.33 -4.96 13.06
CA ASP A 383 30.44 -4.14 14.27
C ASP A 383 29.10 -3.90 15.00
N GLY A 384 28.00 -4.43 14.48
CA GLY A 384 26.65 -4.26 15.03
C GLY A 384 25.88 -3.05 14.49
N SER A 385 26.49 -2.27 13.58
CA SER A 385 25.76 -1.27 12.82
C SER A 385 24.90 -1.90 11.73
N PHE A 386 23.85 -1.19 11.33
CA PHE A 386 22.99 -1.60 10.23
C PHE A 386 22.48 -0.39 9.45
N ARG A 387 22.03 -0.61 8.22
CA ARG A 387 21.48 0.43 7.34
C ARG A 387 20.23 -0.09 6.66
N ILE A 388 19.17 0.69 6.67
CA ILE A 388 17.92 0.36 5.98
C ILE A 388 17.86 1.24 4.74
N MET A 389 17.60 0.66 3.58
CA MET A 389 17.69 1.36 2.30
C MET A 389 16.51 1.06 1.38
N GLY A 390 16.04 2.11 0.73
CA GLY A 390 15.20 2.05 -0.47
C GLY A 390 16.05 2.42 -1.68
N VAL A 391 15.99 1.60 -2.74
CA VAL A 391 16.69 1.89 -4.00
C VAL A 391 15.67 1.99 -5.13
N ASN A 392 15.74 3.05 -5.92
CA ASN A 392 14.98 3.17 -7.17
C ASN A 392 15.89 2.94 -8.37
N HIS A 393 15.53 1.96 -9.20
CA HIS A 393 16.25 1.58 -10.42
C HIS A 393 15.69 2.21 -11.70
N GLY A 394 14.56 2.92 -11.64
CA GLY A 394 13.75 3.28 -12.79
C GLY A 394 13.46 4.76 -12.97
N GLN A 395 13.22 5.15 -14.22
CA GLN A 395 12.56 6.40 -14.56
C GLN A 395 11.05 6.28 -14.26
N GLY A 396 10.45 7.35 -13.73
CA GLY A 396 9.02 7.37 -13.43
C GLY A 396 8.21 7.68 -14.69
N CYS A 397 7.07 8.34 -14.54
CA CYS A 397 6.30 8.83 -15.68
C CYS A 397 6.96 9.98 -16.43
N ASN A 398 7.94 10.67 -15.84
CA ASN A 398 8.70 11.72 -16.51
C ASN A 398 10.11 11.91 -15.89
N ASP A 399 10.78 12.99 -16.29
CA ASP A 399 12.16 13.34 -15.96
C ASP A 399 12.35 14.19 -14.70
N SER A 400 11.27 14.44 -13.96
CA SER A 400 11.24 15.37 -12.82
C SER A 400 10.49 14.77 -11.62
N ALA A 401 10.69 13.47 -11.37
CA ALA A 401 10.09 12.71 -10.28
C ALA A 401 10.88 12.89 -8.97
N VAL A 402 10.15 12.97 -7.86
CA VAL A 402 10.67 12.94 -6.50
C VAL A 402 10.08 11.73 -5.78
N TYR A 403 10.91 10.73 -5.51
CA TYR A 403 10.51 9.50 -4.83
C TYR A 403 10.78 9.62 -3.33
N LYS A 404 9.80 9.21 -2.54
CA LYS A 404 9.82 9.29 -1.07
C LYS A 404 9.38 7.95 -0.48
N PRO A 405 10.29 6.98 -0.37
CA PRO A 405 10.01 5.76 0.37
C PRO A 405 9.74 6.09 1.84
N ILE A 406 8.71 5.49 2.43
CA ILE A 406 8.30 5.73 3.82
C ILE A 406 8.77 4.57 4.67
N PHE A 407 9.77 4.82 5.53
CA PHE A 407 10.35 3.79 6.38
C PHE A 407 9.65 3.80 7.73
N ARG A 408 9.23 2.61 8.17
CA ARG A 408 8.79 2.36 9.54
C ARG A 408 9.87 1.57 10.27
N ILE A 409 10.31 2.04 11.43
CA ILE A 409 11.44 1.47 12.17
C ILE A 409 11.07 1.34 13.66
N ASP A 410 10.93 0.10 14.13
CA ASP A 410 10.70 -0.26 15.54
C ASP A 410 11.96 -0.95 16.09
N LEU A 411 12.73 -0.24 16.91
CA LEU A 411 13.94 -0.79 17.53
C LEU A 411 13.60 -1.54 18.81
N ASP A 412 14.47 -2.47 19.19
CA ASP A 412 14.46 -3.01 20.55
C ASP A 412 15.65 -2.51 21.35
N LEU A 413 15.38 -1.63 22.32
CA LEU A 413 16.39 -1.13 23.26
C LEU A 413 16.30 -1.77 24.67
N GLY A 414 15.53 -2.86 24.81
CA GLY A 414 15.27 -3.60 26.05
C GLY A 414 13.94 -3.22 26.71
N ASP A 415 13.61 -3.77 27.88
CA ASP A 415 12.24 -3.68 28.46
C ASP A 415 11.78 -2.29 28.93
N GLY A 416 12.70 -1.32 29.00
CA GLY A 416 12.43 0.03 29.49
C GLY A 416 11.96 1.02 28.42
N PRO A 417 11.64 2.27 28.84
CA PRO A 417 11.37 3.37 27.93
C PRO A 417 12.49 3.64 26.94
N GLU A 418 12.09 4.13 25.77
CA GLU A 418 13.00 4.62 24.75
C GLU A 418 13.04 6.15 24.76
N LEU A 419 14.25 6.68 24.58
CA LEU A 419 14.54 8.11 24.60
C LEU A 419 15.06 8.50 23.23
N PHE A 420 14.35 9.40 22.56
CA PHE A 420 14.78 9.98 21.30
C PHE A 420 15.36 11.38 21.52
N SER A 421 16.55 11.64 20.99
CA SER A 421 17.19 12.96 21.07
C SER A 421 17.73 13.41 19.72
N GLN A 422 17.62 14.71 19.47
CA GLN A 422 18.19 15.38 18.30
C GLN A 422 19.38 16.25 18.72
N TRP A 423 20.41 16.32 17.88
CA TRP A 423 21.53 17.23 18.12
C TRP A 423 21.13 18.68 17.79
N ASP A 424 21.37 19.61 18.72
CA ASP A 424 21.01 21.03 18.54
C ASP A 424 22.20 21.92 18.10
N GLY A 425 23.34 21.30 17.79
CA GLY A 425 24.60 21.97 17.48
C GLY A 425 25.58 22.06 18.66
N LYS A 426 25.13 21.77 19.89
CA LYS A 426 25.97 21.78 21.10
C LYS A 426 25.76 20.56 21.98
N SER A 427 24.53 20.09 22.11
CA SER A 427 24.18 18.94 22.93
C SER A 427 23.03 18.15 22.34
N TRP A 428 22.83 16.95 22.89
CA TRP A 428 21.67 16.12 22.60
C TRP A 428 20.45 16.63 23.36
N LYS A 429 19.43 17.07 22.63
CA LYS A 429 18.16 17.51 23.20
C LYS A 429 17.10 16.42 23.01
N GLN A 430 16.57 15.93 24.13
CA GLN A 430 15.51 14.94 24.13
C GLN A 430 14.20 15.53 23.60
N TRP A 431 13.43 14.73 22.88
CA TRP A 431 12.06 15.04 22.47
C TRP A 431 11.08 14.64 23.59
N GLU A 432 10.19 15.55 23.97
CA GLU A 432 9.22 15.32 25.06
C GLU A 432 7.83 14.93 24.54
N THR A 433 7.51 15.33 23.30
CA THR A 433 6.25 15.07 22.62
C THR A 433 6.50 14.58 21.20
N GLU A 434 5.55 13.82 20.67
CA GLU A 434 5.51 13.43 19.27
C GLU A 434 5.64 14.67 18.37
N GLN A 435 6.51 14.60 17.38
CA GLN A 435 6.75 15.70 16.43
C GLN A 435 7.53 15.20 15.21
N TRP A 436 7.87 16.12 14.30
CA TRP A 436 8.66 15.87 13.11
C TRP A 436 9.77 16.91 12.93
N THR A 437 10.74 16.63 12.06
CA THR A 437 11.80 17.58 11.67
C THR A 437 12.28 17.34 10.23
N ASP A 438 12.75 18.39 9.55
CA ASP A 438 13.39 18.30 8.22
C ASP A 438 14.93 18.28 8.37
N GLN A 439 15.58 17.31 7.71
CA GLN A 439 17.04 17.17 7.67
C GLN A 439 17.75 18.45 7.19
N ASN A 440 17.14 19.22 6.30
CA ASN A 440 17.70 20.46 5.77
C ASN A 440 17.80 21.56 6.83
N GLU A 441 16.99 21.50 7.87
CA GLU A 441 17.01 22.41 9.03
C GLU A 441 17.76 21.79 10.23
N GLY A 442 18.08 20.51 10.13
CA GLY A 442 18.75 19.71 11.14
C GLY A 442 20.20 20.15 11.38
N ARG A 443 20.66 19.96 12.63
CA ARG A 443 22.07 20.08 13.01
C ARG A 443 22.63 18.70 13.28
N PHE A 444 23.93 18.54 13.04
CA PHE A 444 24.62 17.26 13.18
C PHE A 444 25.74 17.37 14.20
N SER A 445 26.02 16.28 14.90
CA SER A 445 27.19 16.18 15.76
C SER A 445 28.48 16.30 14.93
N PRO A 446 29.65 16.55 15.55
CA PRO A 446 30.93 16.53 14.84
C PRO A 446 31.20 15.24 14.06
N GLU A 447 30.70 14.11 14.55
CA GLU A 447 30.77 12.78 13.92
C GLU A 447 29.73 12.60 12.79
N GLY A 448 28.80 13.54 12.64
CA GLY A 448 27.78 13.54 11.59
C GLY A 448 26.44 12.93 11.98
N TYR A 449 26.20 12.68 13.28
CA TYR A 449 24.94 12.08 13.75
C TYR A 449 23.83 13.12 13.83
N TRP A 450 22.62 12.75 13.38
CA TRP A 450 21.46 13.63 13.46
C TRP A 450 20.65 13.38 14.74
N PHE A 451 20.40 12.10 15.01
CA PHE A 451 19.66 11.65 16.18
C PHE A 451 20.46 10.63 16.98
N ARG A 452 20.02 10.43 18.22
CA ARG A 452 20.31 9.23 18.99
C ARG A 452 19.02 8.68 19.59
N MET A 453 18.92 7.37 19.65
CA MET A 453 17.82 6.68 20.32
C MET A 453 18.41 5.70 21.33
N THR A 454 18.02 5.84 22.60
CA THR A 454 18.63 5.09 23.71
C THR A 454 17.59 4.56 24.68
N ASN A 455 17.93 3.51 25.42
CA ASN A 455 17.24 3.22 26.67
C ASN A 455 17.69 4.16 27.80
N GLU A 456 17.07 4.04 28.97
CA GLU A 456 17.41 4.83 30.17
C GLU A 456 18.87 4.62 30.64
N GLN A 457 19.49 3.48 30.30
CA GLN A 457 20.89 3.19 30.61
C GLN A 457 21.88 3.71 29.55
N GLY A 458 21.42 4.53 28.61
CA GLY A 458 22.22 5.16 27.55
C GLY A 458 22.71 4.21 26.46
N SER A 459 22.18 2.98 26.40
CA SER A 459 22.51 2.03 25.34
C SER A 459 21.55 2.21 24.18
N GLY A 460 22.05 2.15 22.95
CA GLY A 460 21.21 2.29 21.76
C GLY A 460 22.03 2.64 20.53
N TYR A 461 21.48 3.49 19.67
CA TYR A 461 22.05 3.81 18.36
C TYR A 461 22.11 5.31 18.11
N TYR A 462 23.20 5.76 17.48
CA TYR A 462 23.22 7.00 16.72
C TYR A 462 22.59 6.75 15.34
N ILE A 463 21.88 7.75 14.82
CA ILE A 463 21.22 7.69 13.52
C ILE A 463 21.89 8.68 12.58
N VAL A 464 22.42 8.17 11.47
CA VAL A 464 23.19 8.90 10.47
C VAL A 464 22.38 8.94 9.18
N PRO A 465 21.88 10.11 8.75
CA PRO A 465 21.21 10.21 7.47
C PRO A 465 22.24 10.19 6.32
N ASP A 466 21.84 9.75 5.14
CA ASP A 466 22.66 9.92 3.95
C ASP A 466 22.77 11.42 3.60
N ARG A 467 23.99 11.85 3.31
CA ARG A 467 24.39 13.18 2.85
C ARG A 467 25.34 13.06 1.64
N GLY A 468 25.35 11.89 0.99
CA GLY A 468 26.24 11.52 -0.11
C GLY A 468 27.50 10.76 0.33
N GLN A 469 27.60 10.34 1.61
CA GLN A 469 28.82 9.70 2.14
C GLN A 469 28.99 8.23 1.73
N TYR A 470 27.93 7.57 1.25
CA TYR A 470 27.93 6.13 0.97
C TYR A 470 28.20 5.76 -0.49
N GLY A 471 28.80 6.67 -1.25
CA GLY A 471 29.25 6.43 -2.63
C GLY A 471 28.31 6.97 -3.71
N LYS A 472 28.60 6.62 -4.98
CA LYS A 472 27.96 7.26 -6.16
C LYS A 472 26.45 6.99 -6.31
N ALA A 473 25.93 5.97 -5.63
CA ALA A 473 24.52 5.58 -5.70
C ALA A 473 23.61 6.41 -4.79
N GLY A 474 24.16 7.16 -3.83
CA GLY A 474 23.39 8.06 -2.94
C GLY A 474 23.76 9.52 -3.19
N ARG A 475 22.76 10.42 -3.20
CA ARG A 475 22.97 11.89 -3.29
C ARG A 475 22.61 12.63 -2.00
N GLY A 476 22.32 11.88 -0.94
CA GLY A 476 21.77 12.39 0.31
C GLY A 476 20.26 12.20 0.37
N ASP A 477 19.77 12.09 1.61
CA ASP A 477 18.39 11.73 1.91
C ASP A 477 17.47 12.96 1.91
N ALA A 478 17.95 14.10 2.41
CA ALA A 478 17.10 15.28 2.68
C ALA A 478 15.78 14.88 3.35
N ALA A 479 15.80 14.04 4.39
CA ALA A 479 14.61 13.38 4.88
C ALA A 479 13.74 14.24 5.80
N PHE A 480 12.45 13.93 5.84
CA PHE A 480 11.62 14.17 7.02
C PHE A 480 11.75 13.00 8.00
N ALA A 481 11.81 13.31 9.30
CA ALA A 481 11.78 12.30 10.35
C ALA A 481 10.66 12.62 11.34
N TYR A 482 9.96 11.58 11.80
CA TYR A 482 8.85 11.66 12.75
C TYR A 482 9.08 10.63 13.85
N VAL A 483 8.62 10.97 15.05
CA VAL A 483 8.63 10.02 16.17
C VAL A 483 7.25 10.00 16.80
N SER A 484 6.66 8.82 16.80
CA SER A 484 5.40 8.53 17.46
C SER A 484 5.62 7.61 18.65
N LYS A 485 4.70 7.67 19.60
CA LYS A 485 4.53 6.68 20.64
C LYS A 485 3.92 5.43 20.02
N PHE A 486 4.47 4.26 20.35
CA PHE A 486 3.84 2.99 20.02
C PHE A 486 2.48 2.85 20.73
N LYS A 487 1.41 2.64 19.95
CA LYS A 487 0.03 2.55 20.42
C LYS A 487 -0.50 1.14 20.16
N LYS A 488 -0.69 0.34 21.21
CA LYS A 488 -1.10 -1.06 21.08
C LYS A 488 -2.43 -1.26 20.33
N ASP A 489 -3.36 -0.31 20.48
CA ASP A 489 -4.72 -0.40 19.91
C ASP A 489 -4.84 0.33 18.55
N VAL A 490 -3.73 0.84 18.01
CA VAL A 490 -3.66 1.49 16.71
C VAL A 490 -2.66 0.72 15.86
N ASP A 491 -3.11 0.16 14.74
CA ASP A 491 -2.18 -0.46 13.81
C ASP A 491 -1.39 0.61 13.07
N GLU A 492 -0.24 0.96 13.65
CA GLU A 492 0.69 1.95 13.13
C GLU A 492 1.71 1.33 12.17
N GLY A 493 1.29 0.31 11.41
CA GLY A 493 2.17 -0.50 10.57
C GLY A 493 2.85 -1.65 11.27
N THR A 494 2.24 -2.16 12.34
CA THR A 494 2.69 -3.43 12.93
C THR A 494 2.24 -4.61 12.06
N THR A 495 1.10 -4.48 11.38
CA THR A 495 0.69 -5.38 10.29
C THR A 495 0.73 -4.67 8.94
N ASP A 496 0.35 -5.36 7.86
CA ASP A 496 0.33 -4.79 6.51
C ASP A 496 -0.54 -3.54 6.47
N LEU A 497 0.06 -2.41 6.07
CA LEU A 497 -0.63 -1.14 5.91
C LEU A 497 -1.14 -1.00 4.48
N PRO A 498 -2.41 -0.62 4.30
CA PRO A 498 -2.81 0.05 3.08
C PRO A 498 -1.97 1.33 2.88
N THR A 499 -1.84 1.76 1.62
CA THR A 499 -1.24 3.05 1.23
C THR A 499 -1.55 4.17 2.22
N ILE A 500 -0.51 4.86 2.69
CA ILE A 500 -0.59 5.78 3.82
C ILE A 500 -0.54 7.26 3.38
N GLY A 501 -1.49 8.05 3.87
CA GLY A 501 -1.53 9.50 3.68
C GLY A 501 -1.94 9.96 2.28
N ASP A 502 -1.98 11.28 2.11
CA ASP A 502 -2.17 11.89 0.80
C ASP A 502 -0.81 11.92 0.08
N CYS A 503 -0.68 11.20 -1.04
CA CYS A 503 0.56 11.27 -1.78
C CYS A 503 0.85 12.71 -2.21
N CYS A 504 2.15 12.94 -2.30
CA CYS A 504 2.77 13.84 -3.26
C CYS A 504 2.93 15.31 -2.85
N ARG A 505 2.55 15.67 -1.63
CA ARG A 505 2.98 16.92 -0.99
C ARG A 505 4.51 16.98 -0.88
N TYR A 506 5.06 18.19 -0.87
CA TYR A 506 6.51 18.43 -0.77
C TYR A 506 6.99 18.78 0.65
N ASP A 507 6.04 18.92 1.59
CA ASP A 507 6.29 19.25 2.99
C ASP A 507 6.23 18.00 3.87
N TYR A 508 6.10 18.16 5.18
CA TYR A 508 6.10 17.06 6.13
C TYR A 508 4.83 16.20 6.10
N GLN A 509 3.83 16.49 5.26
CA GLN A 509 2.60 15.70 5.22
C GLN A 509 2.79 14.54 4.24
N GLN A 510 3.41 13.46 4.73
CA GLN A 510 3.84 12.30 3.95
C GLN A 510 3.15 11.01 4.41
N GLY A 511 2.13 11.07 5.27
CA GLY A 511 1.48 9.92 5.89
C GLY A 511 1.75 9.79 7.38
N PRO A 512 3.01 9.69 7.86
CA PRO A 512 3.31 9.50 9.29
C PRO A 512 2.78 10.59 10.23
N GLU A 513 2.51 11.80 9.72
CA GLU A 513 1.95 12.89 10.51
C GLU A 513 0.62 12.54 11.18
N GLN A 514 -0.16 11.62 10.60
CA GLN A 514 -1.45 11.19 11.15
C GLN A 514 -1.32 10.52 12.52
N TYR A 515 -0.16 9.90 12.80
CA TYR A 515 0.09 9.19 14.06
C TYR A 515 0.63 10.09 15.17
N ILE A 516 1.07 11.30 14.82
CA ILE A 516 1.61 12.29 15.76
C ILE A 516 0.69 13.51 15.93
N GLN A 517 -0.54 13.44 15.40
CA GLN A 517 -1.53 14.51 15.47
C GLN A 517 -2.87 14.00 16.03
N PRO A 518 -3.34 14.50 17.18
CA PRO A 518 -2.68 15.47 18.06
C PRO A 518 -1.44 14.86 18.73
N ALA A 519 -0.44 15.70 19.01
CA ALA A 519 0.82 15.25 19.61
C ALA A 519 0.64 14.71 21.03
N GLU A 520 1.12 13.49 21.28
CA GLU A 520 1.16 12.87 22.60
C GLU A 520 2.53 13.04 23.26
N LYS A 521 2.61 12.75 24.57
CA LYS A 521 3.88 12.73 25.30
C LYS A 521 4.65 11.45 25.00
N LEU A 522 5.97 11.57 24.80
CA LEU A 522 6.87 10.43 24.57
C LEU A 522 7.41 9.79 25.86
N SER A 523 7.12 10.39 27.01
CA SER A 523 7.75 9.99 28.27
C SER A 523 7.28 8.61 28.73
N ARG A 524 8.26 7.71 28.94
CA ARG A 524 8.09 6.33 29.43
C ARG A 524 7.46 5.34 28.44
N GLU A 525 7.63 5.58 27.15
CA GLU A 525 6.97 4.78 26.11
C GLU A 525 7.97 4.08 25.18
N LYS A 526 7.45 3.13 24.41
CA LYS A 526 8.12 2.59 23.22
C LYS A 526 7.87 3.52 22.04
N LEU A 527 8.86 3.64 21.15
CA LEU A 527 8.84 4.64 20.08
C LEU A 527 8.91 3.99 18.71
N ILE A 528 8.20 4.57 17.75
CA ILE A 528 8.35 4.26 16.32
C ILE A 528 9.03 5.43 15.65
N LEU A 529 10.09 5.14 14.90
CA LEU A 529 10.77 6.10 14.06
C LEU A 529 10.26 5.96 12.63
N TRP A 530 9.72 7.05 12.10
CA TRP A 530 9.40 7.19 10.69
C TRP A 530 10.47 8.02 10.00
N TYR A 531 10.96 7.54 8.85
CA TYR A 531 12.01 8.22 8.09
C TYR A 531 11.61 8.29 6.61
N VAL A 532 11.52 9.50 6.05
CA VAL A 532 11.01 9.73 4.70
C VAL A 532 12.03 10.55 3.88
N PRO A 533 13.02 9.90 3.24
CA PRO A 533 13.99 10.56 2.36
C PRO A 533 13.35 11.01 1.05
N ARG A 534 14.01 11.92 0.33
CA ARG A 534 13.58 12.51 -0.95
C ARG A 534 14.64 12.23 -2.03
N MET A 535 14.28 11.43 -3.04
CA MET A 535 15.12 11.14 -4.20
C MET A 535 14.64 11.91 -5.43
N TYR A 536 15.45 12.85 -5.89
CA TYR A 536 15.19 13.59 -7.13
C TYR A 536 15.84 12.87 -8.31
N ASN A 537 15.04 12.48 -9.31
CA ASN A 537 15.62 11.89 -10.52
C ASN A 537 16.43 12.90 -11.32
N ASP A 538 17.36 12.38 -12.12
CA ASP A 538 18.20 13.19 -13.00
C ASP A 538 18.51 12.37 -14.25
N LYS A 539 18.19 12.92 -15.42
CA LYS A 539 18.47 12.29 -16.72
C LYS A 539 19.65 12.90 -17.45
N ARG A 540 20.27 13.95 -16.89
CA ARG A 540 21.34 14.69 -17.59
C ARG A 540 22.54 13.76 -17.80
N PRO A 541 23.07 13.65 -19.03
CA PRO A 541 24.20 12.78 -19.32
C PRO A 541 25.39 13.02 -18.36
N GLY A 542 25.91 11.95 -17.75
CA GLY A 542 26.98 12.00 -16.76
C GLY A 542 26.52 12.37 -15.35
N LYS A 543 25.24 12.68 -15.16
CA LYS A 543 24.59 12.97 -13.88
C LYS A 543 23.32 12.12 -13.71
N GLU A 544 23.20 10.98 -14.36
CA GLU A 544 22.00 10.16 -14.22
C GLU A 544 21.84 9.63 -12.79
N TYR A 545 20.60 9.62 -12.28
CA TYR A 545 20.25 9.15 -10.93
C TYR A 545 18.74 8.86 -10.84
N CYS A 546 18.35 7.77 -10.17
CA CYS A 546 17.00 7.23 -10.24
C CYS A 546 16.51 7.17 -11.70
N TRP A 547 17.32 6.58 -12.57
CA TRP A 547 17.09 6.61 -14.01
C TRP A 547 17.38 5.26 -14.66
N SER A 548 16.60 4.93 -15.68
CA SER A 548 16.81 3.75 -16.52
C SER A 548 16.58 4.11 -17.97
N LYS A 549 17.33 3.48 -18.88
CA LYS A 549 17.05 3.60 -20.32
C LYS A 549 17.35 2.30 -21.05
N MET A 550 16.56 2.03 -22.08
CA MET A 550 16.86 0.96 -23.02
C MET A 550 18.01 1.37 -23.93
N VAL A 551 19.01 0.50 -24.04
CA VAL A 551 20.17 0.69 -24.92
C VAL A 551 20.39 -0.57 -25.76
N ALA A 552 20.92 -0.39 -26.96
CA ALA A 552 21.47 -1.52 -27.70
C ALA A 552 22.86 -1.85 -27.13
N ASP A 553 23.03 -3.06 -26.59
CA ASP A 553 24.30 -3.60 -26.15
C ASP A 553 24.56 -4.93 -26.86
N LYS A 554 25.66 -5.00 -27.62
CA LYS A 554 26.06 -6.19 -28.41
C LYS A 554 24.92 -6.76 -29.28
N GLY A 555 24.14 -5.89 -29.90
CA GLY A 555 23.03 -6.27 -30.78
C GLY A 555 21.77 -6.76 -30.05
N LYS A 556 21.72 -6.64 -28.73
CA LYS A 556 20.54 -6.94 -27.91
C LYS A 556 20.04 -5.68 -27.22
N LEU A 557 18.72 -5.58 -27.03
CA LEU A 557 18.15 -4.54 -26.20
C LEU A 557 18.44 -4.88 -24.73
N SER A 558 19.08 -3.97 -24.00
CA SER A 558 19.40 -4.13 -22.58
C SER A 558 19.02 -2.87 -21.80
N VAL A 559 18.72 -3.04 -20.51
CA VAL A 559 18.43 -1.92 -19.63
C VAL A 559 19.74 -1.42 -19.03
N LYS A 560 20.05 -0.14 -19.22
CA LYS A 560 21.08 0.54 -18.45
C LYS A 560 20.42 1.32 -17.31
N THR A 561 20.85 1.06 -16.09
CA THR A 561 20.29 1.67 -14.86
C THR A 561 21.32 2.53 -14.14
N TRP A 562 20.84 3.64 -13.58
CA TRP A 562 21.53 4.50 -12.63
C TRP A 562 20.68 4.56 -11.37
N PRO A 563 20.88 3.62 -10.43
CA PRO A 563 20.06 3.54 -9.24
C PRO A 563 20.25 4.80 -8.39
N GLY A 564 19.18 5.23 -7.73
CA GLY A 564 19.30 6.12 -6.57
C GLY A 564 18.96 5.37 -5.31
N SER A 565 19.80 5.51 -4.30
CA SER A 565 19.66 4.85 -3.01
C SER A 565 19.57 5.88 -1.90
N VAL A 566 18.68 5.63 -0.94
CA VAL A 566 18.46 6.45 0.24
C VAL A 566 18.24 5.59 1.47
N GLY A 567 18.47 6.17 2.64
CA GLY A 567 18.09 5.59 3.91
C GLY A 567 19.19 5.64 4.98
N PRO A 568 18.77 5.67 6.26
CA PRO A 568 19.64 5.99 7.38
C PRO A 568 20.46 4.80 7.85
N MET A 569 21.63 5.09 8.42
CA MET A 569 22.48 4.13 9.11
C MET A 569 22.34 4.27 10.63
N PHE A 570 22.35 3.15 11.32
CA PHE A 570 22.28 3.03 12.77
C PHE A 570 23.62 2.52 13.30
N VAL A 571 24.30 3.36 14.09
CA VAL A 571 25.62 3.08 14.64
C VAL A 571 25.51 2.81 16.14
N PRO A 572 25.94 1.65 16.65
CA PRO A 572 25.85 1.34 18.08
C PRO A 572 26.57 2.38 18.93
N ILE A 573 25.92 2.81 20.01
CA ILE A 573 26.55 3.61 21.05
C ILE A 573 27.45 2.66 21.84
N LYS A 574 28.76 2.73 21.59
CA LYS A 574 29.76 1.98 22.35
C LYS A 574 29.76 2.46 23.79
N LYS A 575 29.64 1.53 24.73
CA LYS A 575 29.94 1.76 26.15
C LYS A 575 31.42 1.59 26.40
#